data_AF-A0A662I792-F1
#
_entry.id   AF-A0A662I792-F1
#
_cell.length_a   1.000
_cell.length_b   1.000
_cell.length_c   1.000
_cell.angle_alpha   90.00
_cell.angle_beta   90.00
_cell.angle_gamma   90.00
#
_symmetry.space_group_name_H-M   'P 1'
#
loop_
_entity.id
_entity.type
_entity.pdbx_description
1 polymer ?
#
loop_
_entity_poly.entity_id
_entity_poly.type
_entity_poly.pdbx_seq_one_letter_code
_entity_poly.pdbx_strand_id
1 'polypeptide(L)'
;MGGYEALVMLILTQSILPLAPIVYDTWRGVTDIFISEREKRFRYFLFTLLSYIIGMAYLELRGYHEYMLLYVSYFLIGLVFAVITFKWKISVHAAGIAGPTTVAVLMLGALYASLYLLLLPVAWARLRMRAHTFCQIVGGSILSILLTAVIYYAKVF
;
A
#
# COMPACT_ATOMS: atom_id res chain seq x y z
N MET A 1 -18.07 -17.45 -0.58
CA MET A 1 -18.20 -16.56 -1.76
C MET A 1 -18.38 -15.16 -1.21
N GLY A 2 -17.35 -14.32 -1.33
CA GLY A 2 -17.17 -13.11 -0.54
C GLY A 2 -18.32 -12.11 -0.66
N GLY A 3 -18.75 -11.58 0.48
CA GLY A 3 -19.77 -10.54 0.51
C GLY A 3 -19.25 -9.30 -0.20
N TYR A 4 -20.06 -8.71 -1.09
CA TYR A 4 -19.81 -7.41 -1.70
C TYR A 4 -19.39 -6.35 -0.65
N GLU A 5 -19.85 -6.51 0.59
CA GLU A 5 -19.44 -5.74 1.78
C GLU A 5 -17.92 -5.76 2.04
N ALA A 6 -17.23 -6.89 1.80
CA ALA A 6 -15.78 -6.98 1.95
C ALA A 6 -15.05 -6.10 0.93
N LEU A 7 -15.55 -6.04 -0.32
CA LEU A 7 -15.01 -5.16 -1.35
C LEU A 7 -15.26 -3.69 -1.01
N VAL A 8 -16.47 -3.36 -0.53
CA VAL A 8 -16.79 -2.02 -0.03
C VAL A 8 -15.82 -1.64 1.09
N MET A 9 -15.61 -2.53 2.06
CA MET A 9 -14.72 -2.27 3.18
C MET A 9 -13.26 -2.09 2.74
N LEU A 10 -12.80 -2.87 1.76
CA LEU A 10 -11.49 -2.73 1.15
C LEU A 10 -11.32 -1.37 0.51
N ILE A 11 -12.26 -0.94 -0.34
CA ILE A 11 -12.22 0.39 -0.98
C ILE A 11 -12.21 1.49 0.08
N LEU A 12 -13.09 1.40 1.08
CA LEU A 12 -13.19 2.40 2.14
C LEU A 12 -11.91 2.51 2.95
N THR A 13 -11.35 1.39 3.42
CA THR A 13 -10.22 1.40 4.36
C THR A 13 -8.85 1.41 3.70
N GLN A 14 -8.71 0.93 2.46
CA GLN A 14 -7.44 0.94 1.73
C GLN A 14 -7.27 2.16 0.82
N SER A 15 -8.36 2.84 0.45
CA SER A 15 -8.30 4.01 -0.43
C SER A 15 -8.92 5.26 0.21
N ILE A 16 -10.21 5.24 0.54
CA ILE A 16 -10.93 6.46 0.92
C ILE A 16 -10.43 7.05 2.25
N LEU A 17 -10.40 6.25 3.32
CA LEU A 17 -9.99 6.69 4.65
C LEU A 17 -8.51 7.12 4.71
N PRO A 18 -7.55 6.41 4.09
CA PRO A 18 -6.16 6.89 4.02
C PRO A 18 -5.98 8.18 3.23
N LEU A 19 -6.76 8.38 2.15
CA LEU A 19 -6.67 9.58 1.30
C LEU A 19 -7.37 10.80 1.92
N ALA A 20 -8.46 10.61 2.67
CA ALA A 20 -9.22 11.67 3.29
C ALA A 20 -8.38 12.71 4.07
N PRO A 21 -7.47 12.33 4.99
CA PRO A 21 -6.64 13.31 5.69
C PRO A 21 -5.65 14.02 4.76
N ILE A 22 -5.17 13.36 3.70
CA ILE A 22 -4.28 13.97 2.70
C ILE A 22 -5.05 15.05 1.95
N VAL A 23 -6.22 14.71 1.40
CA VAL A 23 -7.06 15.65 0.65
C VAL A 23 -7.47 16.85 1.51
N TYR A 24 -7.89 16.60 2.75
CA TYR A 24 -8.26 17.64 3.69
C TYR A 24 -7.10 18.60 3.98
N ASP A 25 -5.91 18.08 4.28
CA ASP A 25 -4.75 18.90 4.56
C ASP A 25 -4.20 19.60 3.31
N THR A 26 -4.35 19.01 2.12
CA THR A 26 -4.05 19.69 0.85
C THR A 26 -5.00 20.85 0.59
N TRP A 27 -6.30 20.68 0.83
CA TRP A 27 -7.27 21.76 0.70
C TRP A 27 -6.99 22.92 1.67
N ARG A 28 -6.49 22.63 2.88
CA ARG A 28 -6.08 23.65 3.85
C ARG A 28 -4.68 24.25 3.60
N GLY A 29 -3.97 23.83 2.55
CA GLY A 29 -2.62 24.29 2.26
C GLY A 29 -1.54 23.80 3.25
N VAL A 30 -1.82 22.74 4.03
CA VAL A 30 -0.89 22.18 5.01
C VAL A 30 0.18 21.30 4.34
N THR A 31 -0.17 20.61 3.24
CA THR A 31 0.76 19.78 2.45
C THR A 31 0.27 19.66 1.00
N ASP A 32 1.10 19.20 0.07
CA ASP A 32 0.65 18.83 -1.28
C ASP A 32 0.06 17.41 -1.33
N ILE A 33 -0.72 17.12 -2.37
CA ILE A 33 -1.41 15.81 -2.55
C ILE A 33 -0.45 14.61 -2.57
N PHE A 34 0.83 14.83 -2.89
CA PHE A 34 1.86 13.78 -2.93
C PHE A 34 2.70 13.71 -1.66
N ILE A 35 2.43 14.57 -0.67
CA ILE A 35 3.18 14.70 0.59
C ILE A 35 4.68 14.75 0.30
N SER A 36 5.07 15.79 -0.42
CA SER A 36 6.42 15.95 -0.95
C SER A 36 7.46 16.10 0.16
N GLU A 37 7.09 16.73 1.26
CA GLU A 37 7.87 16.83 2.49
C GLU A 37 7.85 15.51 3.25
N ARG A 38 9.02 14.86 3.30
CA ARG A 38 9.19 13.53 3.90
C ARG A 38 8.85 13.52 5.38
N GLU A 39 9.14 14.61 6.08
CA GLU A 39 8.90 14.80 7.51
C GLU A 39 7.40 14.73 7.86
N LYS A 40 6.52 15.12 6.91
CA LYS A 40 5.06 15.07 7.08
C LYS A 40 4.48 13.66 6.87
N ARG A 41 5.20 12.76 6.19
CA ARG A 41 4.68 11.44 5.76
C ARG A 41 4.30 10.52 6.92
N PHE A 42 5.05 10.56 8.03
CA PHE A 42 4.81 9.65 9.16
C PHE A 42 3.38 9.80 9.71
N ARG A 43 2.88 11.03 9.80
CA ARG A 43 1.51 11.32 10.22
C ARG A 43 0.46 10.63 9.32
N TYR A 44 0.66 10.65 8.01
CA TYR A 44 -0.27 10.02 7.07
C TYR A 44 -0.15 8.49 7.04
N PHE A 45 1.04 7.96 7.27
CA PHE A 45 1.20 6.53 7.53
C PHE A 45 0.41 6.09 8.76
N LEU A 46 0.42 6.87 9.85
CA LEU A 46 -0.36 6.54 11.05
C LEU A 46 -1.86 6.43 10.76
N PHE A 47 -2.44 7.41 10.06
CA PHE A 47 -3.85 7.34 9.64
C PHE A 47 -4.13 6.13 8.75
N THR A 48 -3.22 5.83 7.82
CA THR A 48 -3.33 4.66 6.93
C THR A 48 -3.33 3.35 7.71
N LEU A 49 -2.40 3.19 8.66
CA LEU A 49 -2.28 1.98 9.48
C LEU A 49 -3.50 1.77 10.37
N LEU A 50 -4.01 2.84 10.99
CA LEU A 50 -5.25 2.78 11.78
C LEU A 50 -6.44 2.37 10.91
N SER A 51 -6.54 2.91 9.70
CA SER A 51 -7.58 2.53 8.73
C SER A 51 -7.52 1.04 8.38
N TYR A 52 -6.31 0.50 8.18
CA TYR A 52 -6.13 -0.91 7.85
C TYR A 52 -6.49 -1.82 9.02
N ILE A 53 -6.23 -1.42 10.27
CA ILE A 53 -6.67 -2.15 11.47
C ILE A 53 -8.20 -2.24 11.51
N ILE A 54 -8.91 -1.16 11.19
CA ILE A 54 -10.38 -1.16 11.13
C ILE A 54 -10.88 -2.17 10.09
N GLY A 55 -10.27 -2.20 8.91
CA GLY A 55 -10.62 -3.17 7.86
C GLY A 55 -10.33 -4.61 8.25
N MET A 56 -9.15 -4.88 8.84
CA MET A 56 -8.81 -6.23 9.34
C MET A 56 -9.79 -6.70 10.41
N ALA A 57 -10.11 -5.85 11.39
CA ALA A 57 -11.08 -6.18 12.43
C ALA A 57 -12.46 -6.50 11.83
N TYR A 58 -12.90 -5.74 10.83
CA TYR A 58 -14.15 -6.01 10.14
C TYR A 58 -14.13 -7.36 9.41
N LEU A 59 -13.06 -7.67 8.66
CA LEU A 59 -12.96 -8.94 7.95
C LEU A 59 -12.96 -10.13 8.90
N GLU A 60 -12.25 -10.03 10.02
CA GLU A 60 -12.20 -11.08 11.05
C GLU A 60 -13.59 -11.34 11.65
N LEU A 61 -14.30 -10.28 12.05
CA LEU A 61 -15.65 -10.38 12.60
C LEU A 61 -16.66 -10.98 11.62
N ARG A 62 -16.41 -10.87 10.32
CA ARG A 62 -17.31 -11.37 9.25
C ARG A 62 -16.85 -12.70 8.65
N GLY A 63 -15.71 -13.23 9.08
CA GLY A 63 -15.13 -14.48 8.56
C GLY A 63 -14.65 -14.38 7.10
N TYR A 64 -14.29 -13.18 6.63
CA TYR A 64 -13.82 -12.94 5.25
C TYR A 64 -12.29 -13.09 5.14
N HIS A 65 -11.79 -14.25 5.56
CA HIS A 65 -10.34 -14.51 5.66
C HIS A 65 -9.63 -14.51 4.30
N GLU A 66 -10.35 -14.70 3.19
CA GLU A 66 -9.78 -14.68 1.84
C GLU A 66 -9.15 -13.32 1.46
N TYR A 67 -9.54 -12.23 2.12
CA TYR A 67 -8.97 -10.89 1.91
C TYR A 67 -7.90 -10.51 2.94
N MET A 68 -7.70 -11.33 3.99
CA MET A 68 -6.83 -10.99 5.12
C MET A 68 -5.37 -10.86 4.70
N LEU A 69 -4.89 -11.72 3.79
CA LEU A 69 -3.53 -11.64 3.25
C LEU A 69 -3.22 -10.25 2.69
N LEU A 70 -4.15 -9.69 1.90
CA LEU A 70 -3.97 -8.39 1.27
C LEU A 70 -3.85 -7.29 2.33
N TYR A 71 -4.74 -7.30 3.33
CA TYR A 71 -4.70 -6.33 4.42
C TYR A 71 -3.43 -6.43 5.26
N VAL A 72 -3.05 -7.63 5.70
CA VAL A 72 -1.84 -7.85 6.50
C VAL A 72 -0.60 -7.42 5.71
N SER A 73 -0.54 -7.73 4.41
CA SER A 73 0.56 -7.31 3.54
C SER A 73 0.66 -5.78 3.49
N TYR A 74 -0.44 -5.10 3.22
CA TYR A 74 -0.49 -3.64 3.17
C TYR A 74 -0.13 -3.00 4.51
N PHE A 75 -0.63 -3.54 5.62
CA PHE A 75 -0.33 -3.05 6.95
C PHE A 75 1.15 -3.19 7.30
N LEU A 76 1.74 -4.36 7.10
CA LEU A 76 3.14 -4.60 7.42
C LEU A 76 4.09 -3.83 6.51
N ILE A 77 3.79 -3.74 5.20
CA ILE A 77 4.54 -2.88 4.28
C ILE A 77 4.43 -1.42 4.71
N GLY A 78 3.22 -0.95 5.02
CA GLY A 78 2.97 0.41 5.49
C GLY A 78 3.75 0.72 6.77
N LEU A 79 3.81 -0.23 7.71
CA LEU A 79 4.53 -0.11 8.97
C LEU A 79 6.04 0.01 8.73
N VAL A 80 6.59 -0.89 7.91
CA VAL A 80 8.02 -0.83 7.51
C VAL A 80 8.33 0.50 6.82
N PHE A 81 7.43 0.99 5.95
CA PHE A 81 7.64 2.24 5.23
C PHE A 81 7.50 3.47 6.14
N ALA A 82 6.63 3.41 7.14
CA ALA A 82 6.53 4.44 8.17
C ALA A 82 7.85 4.59 8.94
N VAL A 83 8.54 3.48 9.23
CA VAL A 83 9.87 3.51 9.85
C VAL A 83 10.94 4.01 8.86
N ILE A 84 10.96 3.48 7.64
CA ILE A 84 11.94 3.88 6.61
C ILE A 84 11.84 5.37 6.30
N THR A 85 10.64 5.97 6.34
CA THR A 85 10.44 7.38 6.01
C THR A 85 11.22 8.34 6.91
N PHE A 86 11.65 7.92 8.11
CA PHE A 86 12.52 8.71 8.98
C PHE A 86 13.92 8.94 8.41
N LYS A 87 14.36 8.14 7.44
CA LYS A 87 15.68 8.28 6.80
C LYS A 87 15.62 8.34 5.27
N TRP A 88 14.62 7.74 4.64
CA TRP A 88 14.59 7.60 3.18
C TRP A 88 13.17 7.71 2.59
N LYS A 89 13.01 8.49 1.52
CA LYS A 89 11.72 8.73 0.87
C LYS A 89 11.39 7.64 -0.17
N ILE A 90 11.12 6.42 0.31
CA ILE A 90 10.75 5.28 -0.55
C ILE A 90 9.41 5.52 -1.28
N SER A 91 9.26 4.98 -2.50
CA SER A 91 8.07 5.19 -3.32
C SER A 91 6.91 4.27 -2.93
N VAL A 92 5.90 4.84 -2.27
CA VAL A 92 4.63 4.14 -1.93
C VAL A 92 3.79 3.82 -3.16
N HIS A 93 3.91 4.60 -4.25
CA HIS A 93 3.18 4.36 -5.48
C HIS A 93 3.67 3.08 -6.18
N ALA A 94 5.00 2.91 -6.25
CA ALA A 94 5.59 1.70 -6.81
C ALA A 94 5.29 0.47 -5.94
N ALA A 95 5.41 0.60 -4.61
CA ALA A 95 5.01 -0.46 -3.68
C ALA A 95 3.52 -0.83 -3.78
N GLY A 96 2.65 0.17 -3.94
CA GLY A 96 1.20 -0.01 -4.09
C GLY A 96 0.80 -0.75 -5.39
N ILE A 97 1.67 -0.82 -6.39
CA ILE A 97 1.50 -1.72 -7.54
C ILE A 97 2.13 -3.08 -7.25
N ALA A 98 3.36 -3.09 -6.74
CA ALA A 98 4.15 -4.29 -6.58
C ALA A 98 3.50 -5.29 -5.59
N GLY A 99 3.11 -4.84 -4.39
CA GLY A 99 2.54 -5.70 -3.35
C GLY A 99 1.24 -6.41 -3.75
N PRO A 100 0.19 -5.70 -4.19
CA PRO A 100 -1.06 -6.34 -4.64
C PRO A 100 -0.86 -7.23 -5.85
N THR A 101 0.05 -6.85 -6.75
CA THR A 101 0.43 -7.73 -7.86
C THR A 101 1.04 -9.02 -7.32
N THR A 102 1.94 -8.96 -6.33
CA THR A 102 2.48 -10.15 -5.66
C THR A 102 1.38 -11.00 -5.03
N VAL A 103 0.41 -10.39 -4.33
CA VAL A 103 -0.75 -11.11 -3.79
C VAL A 103 -1.52 -11.83 -4.90
N ALA A 104 -1.83 -11.12 -6.00
CA ALA A 104 -2.54 -11.70 -7.14
C ALA A 104 -1.76 -12.86 -7.78
N VAL A 105 -0.44 -12.74 -7.97
CA VAL A 105 0.39 -13.81 -8.50
C VAL A 105 0.38 -15.04 -7.59
N LEU A 106 0.52 -14.85 -6.29
CA LEU A 106 0.62 -15.95 -5.32
C LEU A 106 -0.72 -16.65 -5.09
N MET A 107 -1.83 -15.91 -5.09
CA MET A 107 -3.17 -16.46 -4.84
C MET A 107 -3.89 -16.95 -6.10
N LEU A 108 -3.72 -16.23 -7.22
CA LEU A 108 -4.52 -16.43 -8.43
C LEU A 108 -3.69 -17.01 -9.60
N GLY A 109 -2.35 -17.03 -9.46
CA GLY A 109 -1.43 -17.71 -10.37
C GLY A 109 -0.56 -16.79 -11.22
N ALA A 110 0.42 -17.40 -11.89
CA ALA A 110 1.48 -16.69 -12.61
C ALA A 110 1.01 -15.78 -13.76
N LEU A 111 -0.19 -15.99 -14.30
CA LEU A 111 -0.76 -15.15 -15.37
C LEU A 111 -0.87 -13.67 -14.95
N TYR A 112 -1.12 -13.42 -13.66
CA TYR A 112 -1.23 -12.08 -13.10
C TYR A 112 0.13 -11.36 -12.98
N ALA A 113 1.26 -12.03 -13.24
CA ALA A 113 2.58 -11.41 -13.24
C ALA A 113 2.71 -10.30 -14.30
N SER A 114 1.89 -10.35 -15.35
CA SER A 114 1.81 -9.28 -16.36
C SER A 114 1.43 -7.91 -15.74
N LEU A 115 0.75 -7.88 -14.60
CA LEU A 115 0.42 -6.64 -13.89
C LEU A 115 1.65 -5.90 -13.37
N TYR A 116 2.81 -6.56 -13.20
CA TYR A 116 4.05 -5.87 -12.86
C TYR A 116 4.48 -4.87 -13.94
N LEU A 117 4.00 -5.01 -15.17
CA LEU A 117 4.23 -4.03 -16.24
C LEU A 117 3.66 -2.65 -15.89
N LEU A 118 2.68 -2.55 -14.98
CA LEU A 118 2.17 -1.29 -14.44
C LEU A 118 3.23 -0.50 -13.65
N LEU A 119 4.32 -1.13 -13.22
CA LEU A 119 5.46 -0.43 -12.64
C LEU A 119 6.14 0.49 -13.66
N LEU A 120 6.09 0.18 -14.96
CA LEU A 120 6.72 1.00 -15.99
C LEU A 120 6.10 2.41 -16.10
N PRO A 121 4.78 2.58 -16.32
CA PRO A 121 4.18 3.91 -16.36
C PRO A 121 4.27 4.63 -15.01
N VAL A 122 4.17 3.92 -13.89
CA VAL A 122 4.33 4.52 -12.55
C VAL A 122 5.76 5.04 -12.34
N ALA A 123 6.77 4.22 -12.65
CA ALA A 123 8.17 4.61 -12.54
C ALA A 123 8.49 5.81 -13.43
N TRP A 124 8.04 5.78 -14.69
CA TRP A 124 8.20 6.90 -15.62
C TRP A 124 7.59 8.19 -15.06
N ALA A 125 6.34 8.15 -14.59
CA ALA A 125 5.68 9.33 -14.03
C ALA A 125 6.44 9.88 -12.81
N ARG A 126 6.87 9.01 -11.89
CA ARG A 126 7.58 9.43 -10.67
C ARG A 126 8.96 10.00 -10.95
N LEU A 127 9.68 9.46 -11.93
CA LEU A 127 10.98 10.00 -12.38
C LEU A 127 10.79 11.33 -13.12
N ARG A 128 9.83 11.41 -14.05
CA ARG A 128 9.56 12.61 -14.86
C ARG A 128 9.16 13.80 -14.01
N MET A 129 8.33 13.58 -12.98
CA MET A 129 7.93 14.63 -12.03
C MET A 129 9.00 14.90 -10.96
N ARG A 130 10.15 14.22 -11.01
CA ARG A 130 11.21 14.31 -9.99
C ARG A 130 10.71 14.04 -8.57
N ALA A 131 9.63 13.26 -8.44
CA ALA A 131 9.02 12.92 -7.16
C ALA A 131 9.84 11.87 -6.41
N HIS A 132 10.51 10.98 -7.15
CA HIS A 132 11.38 9.94 -6.61
C HIS A 132 12.61 9.69 -7.49
N THR A 133 13.65 9.12 -6.90
CA THR A 133 14.80 8.55 -7.64
C THR A 133 14.54 7.11 -8.07
N PHE A 134 15.34 6.61 -9.01
CA PHE A 134 15.27 5.21 -9.44
C PHE A 134 15.42 4.24 -8.26
N CYS A 135 16.40 4.46 -7.37
CA CYS A 135 16.59 3.63 -6.19
C CYS A 135 15.39 3.64 -5.23
N GLN A 136 14.68 4.75 -5.09
CA GLN A 136 13.47 4.83 -4.24
C GLN A 136 12.30 4.04 -4.82
N ILE A 137 12.20 3.97 -6.16
CA ILE A 137 11.17 3.20 -6.88
C ILE A 137 11.49 1.71 -6.81
N VAL A 138 12.73 1.33 -7.16
CA VAL A 138 13.19 -0.06 -7.12
C VAL A 138 13.14 -0.60 -5.71
N GLY A 139 13.68 0.16 -4.74
CA GLY A 139 13.65 -0.21 -3.32
C GLY A 139 12.22 -0.44 -2.83
N GLY A 140 11.29 0.46 -3.16
CA GLY A 140 9.88 0.31 -2.78
C GLY A 140 9.22 -0.93 -3.38
N SER A 141 9.51 -1.20 -4.66
CA SER A 141 8.97 -2.36 -5.37
C SER A 141 9.50 -3.68 -4.79
N ILE A 142 10.83 -3.80 -4.65
CA ILE A 142 11.48 -5.02 -4.13
C ILE A 142 11.05 -5.29 -2.69
N LEU A 143 11.08 -4.29 -1.80
CA LEU A 143 10.66 -4.49 -0.41
C LEU A 143 9.22 -4.98 -0.33
N SER A 144 8.34 -4.39 -1.13
CA SER A 144 6.93 -4.75 -1.14
C SER A 144 6.70 -6.17 -1.63
N ILE A 145 7.40 -6.60 -2.70
CA ILE A 145 7.34 -7.98 -3.21
C ILE A 145 7.85 -8.96 -2.15
N LEU A 146 9.02 -8.71 -1.57
CA LEU A 146 9.64 -9.61 -0.60
C LEU A 146 8.79 -9.75 0.66
N LEU A 147 8.33 -8.63 1.23
CA LEU A 147 7.48 -8.67 2.42
C LEU A 147 6.18 -9.40 2.16
N THR A 148 5.51 -9.14 1.03
CA THR A 148 4.28 -9.84 0.66
C THR A 148 4.51 -11.35 0.52
N ALA A 149 5.59 -11.76 -0.16
CA ALA A 149 5.94 -13.16 -0.32
C ALA A 149 6.24 -13.83 1.03
N VAL A 150 7.01 -13.18 1.90
CA VAL A 150 7.30 -13.68 3.25
C VAL A 150 6.02 -13.86 4.05
N ILE A 151 5.12 -12.86 4.04
CA ILE A 151 3.84 -12.93 4.77
C ILE A 151 2.97 -14.09 4.27
N TYR A 152 2.91 -14.28 2.95
CA TYR A 152 2.17 -15.40 2.33
C TYR A 152 2.72 -16.76 2.77
N TYR A 153 4.04 -16.98 2.64
CA TYR A 153 4.65 -18.27 2.97
C TYR A 153 4.72 -18.54 4.48
N ALA A 154 4.79 -17.50 5.30
CA ALA A 154 4.77 -17.61 6.76
C ALA A 154 3.38 -17.96 7.31
N LYS A 155 2.32 -17.96 6.48
CA LYS A 155 0.92 -18.24 6.89
C LYS A 155 0.51 -17.45 8.13
N VAL A 156 0.68 -16.12 8.06
CA VAL A 156 0.45 -15.21 9.20
C VAL A 156 -1.05 -15.07 9.58
N PHE A 157 -1.93 -15.94 9.11
CA PHE A 157 -3.39 -15.89 9.30
C PHE A 157 -3.98 -17.27 9.00
#